data_AF-A0A316RWX2-F1
#
_entry.id   AF-A0A316RWX2-F1
#
_cell.length_a   1.000
_cell.length_b   1.000
_cell.length_c   1.000
_cell.angle_alpha   90.00
_cell.angle_beta   90.00
_cell.angle_gamma   90.00
#
_symmetry.space_group_name_H-M   'P 1'
#
loop_
_entity.id
_entity.type
_entity.pdbx_description
1 polymer ?
#
loop_
_entity_poly.entity_id
_entity_poly.type
_entity_poly.pdbx_seq_one_letter_code
_entity_poly.pdbx_strand_id
1 'polypeptide(L)'
;MQNTGAAALTVYDRICLTRKNGRATAIDYIESGDIFTDFCELHGDRTFGDDHAVIGGIARLGDMPVTVIGIDKGRDLKERLDRHFGCVLPEGYRKALRLIKQAEKFNRPVICFVDTQGANCGKGAEERGAGEAIARNLYELSAVRTPIITVMIGEGGSGGALALAVADRVWMLSNAYYSVISPESCASILFKDPKRAPEAAEHLHLTANDLVELGIVEKKIAEPDFADADARRSFMEKLGHSLHRELKALSRLDADRLLAERTEKYRKIGRYDAYSVAGTGTAPAPHTHRWFSHGK
;
A
#
# COMPACT_ATOMS: atom_id res chain seq x y z
N MET A 1 -0.27 -12.55 -40.53
CA MET A 1 -0.72 -11.14 -40.45
C MET A 1 -0.48 -10.69 -39.02
N GLN A 2 0.62 -9.99 -38.79
CA GLN A 2 1.01 -9.48 -37.47
C GLN A 2 0.41 -8.09 -37.25
N ASN A 3 0.10 -7.82 -35.98
CA ASN A 3 -0.03 -6.51 -35.35
C ASN A 3 -1.34 -5.73 -35.57
N THR A 4 -2.42 -6.17 -34.91
CA THR A 4 -3.44 -5.22 -34.45
C THR A 4 -2.85 -4.47 -33.26
N GLY A 5 -2.38 -3.24 -33.49
CA GLY A 5 -1.92 -2.35 -32.44
C GLY A 5 -3.04 -2.10 -31.44
N ALA A 6 -2.96 -2.73 -30.27
CA ALA A 6 -3.75 -2.28 -29.13
C ALA A 6 -3.30 -0.84 -28.83
N ALA A 7 -4.22 0.11 -28.91
CA ALA A 7 -3.95 1.49 -28.54
C ALA A 7 -3.35 1.51 -27.12
N ALA A 8 -2.29 2.30 -26.92
CA ALA A 8 -1.69 2.45 -25.60
C ALA A 8 -2.76 2.99 -24.63
N LEU A 9 -3.01 2.26 -23.53
CA LEU A 9 -3.96 2.69 -22.51
C LEU A 9 -3.52 4.00 -21.88
N THR A 10 -4.43 4.98 -21.79
CA THR A 10 -4.20 6.22 -21.05
C THR A 10 -4.07 5.96 -19.55
N VAL A 11 -3.59 6.94 -18.78
CA VAL A 11 -3.55 6.80 -17.32
C VAL A 11 -4.95 6.56 -16.77
N TYR A 12 -5.94 7.29 -17.29
CA TYR A 12 -7.32 7.16 -16.84
C TYR A 12 -7.96 5.82 -17.23
N ASP A 13 -7.63 5.25 -18.39
CA ASP A 13 -8.10 3.90 -18.76
C ASP A 13 -7.61 2.85 -17.76
N ARG A 14 -6.37 2.97 -17.27
CA ARG A 14 -5.82 2.07 -16.24
C ARG A 14 -6.57 2.20 -14.91
N ILE A 15 -6.91 3.43 -14.51
CA ILE A 15 -7.73 3.68 -13.32
C ILE A 15 -9.10 3.02 -13.47
N CYS A 16 -9.74 3.15 -14.62
CA CYS A 16 -11.01 2.49 -14.92
C CYS A 16 -10.91 0.96 -14.86
N LEU A 17 -9.83 0.37 -15.38
CA LEU A 17 -9.56 -1.08 -15.27
C LEU A 17 -9.41 -1.52 -13.82
N THR A 18 -8.77 -0.70 -12.98
CA THR A 18 -8.63 -0.98 -11.54
C THR A 18 -9.96 -0.95 -10.80
N ARG A 19 -10.92 -0.14 -11.25
CA ARG A 19 -12.27 -0.04 -10.68
C ARG A 19 -13.26 -1.04 -11.25
N LYS A 20 -12.85 -1.87 -12.21
CA LYS A 20 -13.74 -2.83 -12.89
C LYS A 20 -14.20 -3.94 -11.93
N ASN A 21 -15.49 -4.26 -11.98
CA ASN A 21 -16.03 -5.42 -11.28
C ASN A 21 -15.37 -6.72 -11.78
N GLY A 22 -15.15 -7.67 -10.88
CA GLY A 22 -14.47 -8.93 -11.18
C GLY A 22 -12.95 -8.87 -11.07
N ARG A 23 -12.36 -7.71 -10.77
CA ARG A 23 -10.98 -7.61 -10.31
C ARG A 23 -10.86 -8.24 -8.92
N ALA A 24 -9.79 -8.99 -8.68
CA ALA A 24 -9.52 -9.59 -7.38
C ALA A 24 -9.36 -8.51 -6.29
N THR A 25 -10.05 -8.67 -5.16
CA THR A 25 -9.87 -7.84 -3.96
C THR A 25 -8.93 -8.52 -2.98
N ALA A 26 -8.50 -7.83 -1.91
CA ALA A 26 -7.50 -8.37 -0.97
C ALA A 26 -7.85 -9.76 -0.41
N ILE A 27 -9.14 -10.05 -0.15
CA ILE A 27 -9.59 -11.36 0.33
C ILE A 27 -9.31 -12.47 -0.69
N ASP A 28 -9.40 -12.17 -1.99
CA ASP A 28 -9.10 -13.16 -3.05
C ASP A 28 -7.61 -13.53 -3.08
N TYR A 29 -6.71 -12.60 -2.74
CA TYR A 29 -5.28 -12.90 -2.60
C TYR A 29 -5.02 -13.77 -1.37
N ILE A 30 -5.67 -13.44 -0.26
CA ILE A 30 -5.47 -14.08 1.05
C ILE A 30 -6.03 -15.51 1.07
N GLU A 31 -7.23 -15.72 0.52
CA GLU A 31 -7.97 -16.99 0.61
C GLU A 31 -7.81 -17.90 -0.63
N SER A 32 -7.06 -17.48 -1.66
CA SER A 32 -6.92 -18.27 -2.90
C SER A 32 -6.39 -19.68 -2.68
N GLY A 33 -5.58 -19.90 -1.64
CA GLY A 33 -4.79 -21.12 -1.46
C GLY A 33 -3.51 -21.18 -2.31
N ASP A 34 -3.39 -20.32 -3.32
CA ASP A 34 -2.24 -20.28 -4.24
C ASP A 34 -1.08 -19.41 -3.71
N ILE A 35 -1.37 -18.46 -2.82
CA ILE A 35 -0.37 -17.61 -2.13
C ILE A 35 -0.14 -18.09 -0.71
N PHE A 36 -1.22 -18.29 0.04
CA PHE A 36 -1.17 -18.61 1.45
C PHE A 36 -1.95 -19.87 1.78
N THR A 37 -1.48 -20.63 2.77
CA THR A 37 -2.21 -21.73 3.39
C THR A 37 -2.45 -21.44 4.88
N ASP A 38 -3.38 -22.16 5.50
CA ASP A 38 -3.68 -22.08 6.94
C ASP A 38 -3.98 -20.65 7.43
N PHE A 39 -4.71 -19.86 6.63
CA PHE A 39 -5.13 -18.53 7.02
C PHE A 39 -6.10 -18.60 8.21
N CYS A 40 -5.76 -17.91 9.29
CA CYS A 40 -6.59 -17.71 10.46
C CYS A 40 -6.79 -16.21 10.65
N GLU A 41 -8.00 -15.74 10.34
CA GLU A 41 -8.38 -14.34 10.49
C GLU A 41 -8.45 -13.93 11.97
N LEU A 42 -8.00 -12.70 12.27
CA LEU A 42 -7.95 -12.13 13.60
C LEU A 42 -8.67 -10.77 13.64
N HIS A 43 -9.72 -10.70 14.46
CA HIS A 43 -10.63 -9.56 14.52
C HIS A 43 -10.31 -8.54 15.62
N GLY A 44 -10.78 -7.30 15.41
CA GLY A 44 -10.90 -6.23 16.40
C GLY A 44 -9.62 -5.46 16.68
N ASP A 45 -9.76 -4.19 17.07
CA ASP A 45 -8.66 -3.31 17.46
C ASP A 45 -8.35 -3.32 18.97
N ARG A 46 -9.21 -3.98 19.77
CA ARG A 46 -9.20 -4.01 21.25
C ARG A 46 -9.49 -2.65 21.92
N THR A 47 -10.03 -1.70 21.17
CA THR A 47 -10.32 -0.34 21.64
C THR A 47 -11.75 0.07 21.34
N PHE A 48 -12.22 -0.11 20.10
CA PHE A 48 -13.52 0.37 19.66
C PHE A 48 -14.32 -0.70 18.90
N GLY A 49 -13.73 -1.36 17.90
CA GLY A 49 -14.47 -2.24 17.01
C GLY A 49 -13.60 -3.09 16.08
N ASP A 50 -14.28 -3.87 15.25
CA ASP A 50 -13.67 -4.58 14.14
C ASP A 50 -14.10 -3.93 12.83
N ASP A 51 -13.18 -3.26 12.15
CA ASP A 51 -13.45 -2.70 10.83
C ASP A 51 -13.30 -3.77 9.77
N HIS A 52 -14.40 -4.08 9.09
CA HIS A 52 -14.44 -5.09 8.03
C HIS A 52 -13.73 -4.66 6.76
N ALA A 53 -13.44 -3.35 6.59
CA ALA A 53 -12.58 -2.87 5.50
C ALA A 53 -11.14 -3.36 5.64
N VAL A 54 -10.71 -3.77 6.84
CA VAL A 54 -9.37 -4.32 7.10
C VAL A 54 -9.49 -5.78 7.52
N ILE A 55 -9.16 -6.68 6.60
CA ILE A 55 -9.03 -8.11 6.86
C ILE A 55 -7.58 -8.40 7.26
N GLY A 56 -7.35 -9.37 8.15
CA GLY A 56 -5.99 -9.73 8.48
C GLY A 56 -5.87 -10.83 9.52
N GLY A 57 -4.73 -11.50 9.51
CA GLY A 57 -4.53 -12.70 10.30
C GLY A 57 -3.14 -13.28 10.17
N ILE A 58 -3.01 -14.53 10.60
CA ILE A 58 -1.81 -15.34 10.43
C ILE A 58 -2.03 -16.35 9.31
N ALA A 59 -1.00 -16.62 8.53
CA ALA A 59 -1.02 -17.62 7.48
C ALA A 59 0.38 -18.23 7.29
N ARG A 60 0.48 -19.18 6.38
CA ARG A 60 1.75 -19.70 5.87
C ARG A 60 1.96 -19.28 4.44
N LEU A 61 3.13 -18.73 4.15
CA LEU A 61 3.64 -18.52 2.80
C LEU A 61 4.67 -19.62 2.54
N GLY A 62 4.24 -20.73 1.96
CA GLY A 62 5.03 -21.96 1.89
C GLY A 62 5.42 -22.48 3.29
N ASP A 63 6.71 -22.49 3.60
CA ASP A 63 7.24 -22.90 4.91
C ASP A 63 7.25 -21.77 5.96
N MET A 64 7.03 -20.53 5.56
CA MET A 64 7.21 -19.34 6.40
C MET A 64 5.89 -18.87 7.04
N PRO A 65 5.79 -18.81 8.38
CA PRO A 65 4.64 -18.18 9.04
C PRO A 65 4.70 -16.66 8.84
N VAL A 66 3.61 -16.08 8.37
CA VAL A 66 3.48 -14.65 8.07
C VAL A 66 2.23 -14.06 8.70
N THR A 67 2.24 -12.75 8.91
CA THR A 67 1.02 -11.98 9.16
C THR A 67 0.61 -11.31 7.85
N VAL A 68 -0.63 -11.50 7.43
CA VAL A 68 -1.17 -10.90 6.20
C VAL A 68 -2.31 -9.95 6.57
N ILE A 69 -2.33 -8.78 5.95
CA ILE A 69 -3.32 -7.72 6.18
C ILE A 69 -3.75 -7.18 4.82
N GLY A 70 -5.04 -7.00 4.62
CA GLY A 70 -5.62 -6.47 3.39
C GLY A 70 -6.58 -5.34 3.68
N ILE A 71 -6.52 -4.25 2.92
CA ILE A 71 -7.68 -3.36 2.78
C ILE A 71 -8.53 -3.93 1.66
N ASP A 72 -9.75 -4.31 2.00
CA ASP A 72 -10.65 -4.99 1.09
C ASP A 72 -11.90 -4.17 0.80
N LYS A 73 -12.23 -4.04 -0.49
CA LYS A 73 -13.40 -3.28 -0.95
C LYS A 73 -14.70 -4.06 -0.94
N GLY A 74 -14.66 -5.39 -0.96
CA GLY A 74 -15.81 -6.25 -1.23
C GLY A 74 -16.03 -6.51 -2.72
N ARG A 75 -16.47 -7.73 -3.02
CA ARG A 75 -16.69 -8.24 -4.39
C ARG A 75 -18.03 -7.78 -4.96
N ASP A 76 -19.06 -7.73 -4.13
CA ASP A 76 -20.41 -7.31 -4.48
C ASP A 76 -20.89 -6.10 -3.67
N LEU A 77 -22.10 -5.61 -3.94
CA LEU A 77 -22.64 -4.42 -3.26
C LEU A 77 -22.82 -4.64 -1.75
N LYS A 78 -23.21 -5.85 -1.32
CA LYS A 78 -23.44 -6.15 0.09
C LYS A 78 -22.11 -6.13 0.85
N GLU A 79 -21.11 -6.83 0.32
CA GLU A 79 -19.74 -6.81 0.88
C GLU A 79 -19.15 -5.39 0.84
N ARG A 80 -19.37 -4.64 -0.25
CA ARG A 80 -18.89 -3.26 -0.36
C ARG A 80 -19.46 -2.33 0.69
N LEU A 81 -20.76 -2.44 0.97
CA LEU A 81 -21.39 -1.66 2.03
C LEU A 81 -20.83 -2.03 3.41
N ASP A 82 -20.68 -3.33 3.67
CA ASP A 82 -20.12 -3.84 4.93
C ASP A 82 -18.66 -3.43 5.14
N ARG A 83 -17.87 -3.39 4.06
CA ARG A 83 -16.45 -3.02 4.06
C ARG A 83 -16.19 -1.56 3.74
N HIS A 84 -17.22 -0.71 3.81
CA HIS A 84 -17.11 0.73 3.52
C HIS A 84 -16.45 1.06 2.17
N PHE A 85 -16.59 0.20 1.16
CA PHE A 85 -15.92 0.28 -0.13
C PHE A 85 -14.38 0.37 -0.03
N GLY A 86 -13.81 -0.23 1.04
CA GLY A 86 -12.39 -0.16 1.37
C GLY A 86 -11.95 1.16 1.99
N CYS A 87 -12.89 2.05 2.35
CA CYS A 87 -12.60 3.27 3.08
C CYS A 87 -12.48 2.97 4.58
N VAL A 88 -11.25 2.77 5.02
CA VAL A 88 -10.91 2.28 6.36
C VAL A 88 -11.26 3.31 7.44
N LEU A 89 -11.88 2.84 8.52
CA LEU A 89 -12.18 3.57 9.75
C LEU A 89 -10.94 3.59 10.68
N PRO A 90 -10.89 4.50 11.68
CA PRO A 90 -9.75 4.60 12.60
C PRO A 90 -9.41 3.27 13.30
N GLU A 91 -10.43 2.53 13.75
CA GLU A 91 -10.32 1.20 14.34
C GLU A 91 -9.70 0.17 13.38
N GLY A 92 -9.87 0.29 12.05
CA GLY A 92 -9.21 -0.57 11.08
C GLY A 92 -7.70 -0.35 11.03
N TYR A 93 -7.24 0.89 11.08
CA TYR A 93 -5.81 1.21 11.19
C TYR A 93 -5.22 0.75 12.54
N ARG A 94 -5.98 0.83 13.63
CA ARG A 94 -5.57 0.30 14.94
C ARG A 94 -5.50 -1.22 14.94
N LYS A 95 -6.46 -1.90 14.31
CA LYS A 95 -6.44 -3.36 14.07
C LYS A 95 -5.20 -3.77 13.29
N ALA A 96 -4.90 -3.09 12.18
CA ALA A 96 -3.73 -3.39 11.37
C ALA A 96 -2.43 -3.23 12.18
N LEU A 97 -2.27 -2.10 12.88
CA LEU A 97 -1.11 -1.88 13.74
C LEU A 97 -0.97 -2.94 14.84
N ARG A 98 -2.08 -3.33 15.48
CA ARG A 98 -2.08 -4.41 16.48
C ARG A 98 -1.56 -5.72 15.90
N LEU A 99 -1.99 -6.09 14.70
CA LEU A 99 -1.54 -7.30 14.00
C LEU A 99 -0.05 -7.21 13.64
N ILE A 100 0.42 -6.06 13.17
CA ILE A 100 1.83 -5.81 12.85
C ILE A 100 2.71 -5.92 14.10
N LYS A 101 2.29 -5.32 15.23
CA LYS A 101 3.00 -5.45 16.51
C LYS A 101 3.01 -6.87 17.05
N GLN A 102 1.94 -7.65 16.82
CA GLN A 102 1.98 -9.08 17.10
C GLN A 102 2.97 -9.81 16.19
N ALA A 103 3.03 -9.48 14.90
CA ALA A 103 3.98 -10.06 13.96
C ALA A 103 5.43 -9.80 14.41
N GLU A 104 5.74 -8.55 14.78
CA GLU A 104 7.03 -8.15 15.36
C GLU A 104 7.38 -8.97 16.61
N LYS A 105 6.45 -9.08 17.57
CA LYS A 105 6.65 -9.85 18.82
C LYS A 105 7.07 -11.30 18.59
N PHE A 106 6.59 -11.90 17.51
CA PHE A 106 6.85 -13.30 17.17
C PHE A 106 7.80 -13.47 15.98
N ASN A 107 8.48 -12.40 15.56
CA ASN A 107 9.41 -12.38 14.43
C ASN A 107 8.79 -12.95 13.13
N ARG A 108 7.50 -12.69 12.90
CA ARG A 108 6.82 -13.03 11.65
C ARG A 108 6.90 -11.86 10.68
N PRO A 109 7.27 -12.08 9.42
CA PRO A 109 7.16 -11.04 8.40
C PRO A 109 5.71 -10.66 8.13
N VAL A 110 5.51 -9.45 7.60
CA VAL A 110 4.21 -8.88 7.29
C VAL A 110 4.05 -8.67 5.80
N ILE A 111 2.88 -9.03 5.27
CA ILE A 111 2.45 -8.69 3.91
C ILE A 111 1.17 -7.86 4.00
N CYS A 112 1.18 -6.70 3.36
CA CYS A 112 0.03 -5.81 3.25
C CYS A 112 -0.49 -5.75 1.81
N PHE A 113 -1.78 -5.97 1.60
CA PHE A 113 -2.46 -5.71 0.33
C PHE A 113 -3.30 -4.44 0.46
N VAL A 114 -3.10 -3.48 -0.45
CA VAL A 114 -3.77 -2.18 -0.38
C VAL A 114 -4.66 -1.99 -1.60
N ASP A 115 -5.95 -1.81 -1.34
CA ASP A 115 -6.97 -1.38 -2.31
C ASP A 115 -7.98 -0.45 -1.64
N THR A 116 -7.72 0.85 -1.67
CA THR A 116 -8.53 1.87 -1.01
C THR A 116 -8.54 3.18 -1.79
N GLN A 117 -9.69 3.84 -1.83
CA GLN A 117 -9.80 5.21 -2.36
C GLN A 117 -9.32 6.25 -1.35
N GLY A 118 -9.11 5.86 -0.09
CA GLY A 118 -8.70 6.73 1.00
C GLY A 118 -9.30 6.28 2.33
N ALA A 119 -8.90 6.93 3.41
CA ALA A 119 -9.54 6.72 4.70
C ALA A 119 -10.99 7.21 4.68
N ASN A 120 -11.83 6.62 5.53
CA ASN A 120 -13.19 7.11 5.73
C ASN A 120 -13.15 8.54 6.31
N CYS A 121 -13.78 9.50 5.65
CA CYS A 121 -13.83 10.91 6.05
C CYS A 121 -15.17 11.30 6.69
N GLY A 122 -15.92 10.33 7.23
CA GLY A 122 -17.20 10.57 7.89
C GLY A 122 -17.04 11.15 9.30
N LYS A 123 -18.10 11.79 9.81
CA LYS A 123 -18.12 12.41 11.17
C LYS A 123 -17.62 11.45 12.26
N GLY A 124 -18.08 10.20 12.26
CA GLY A 124 -17.66 9.22 13.26
C GLY A 124 -16.17 8.86 13.17
N ALA A 125 -15.59 8.84 11.96
CA ALA A 125 -14.16 8.60 11.78
C ALA A 125 -13.32 9.76 12.35
N GLU A 126 -13.76 11.00 12.16
CA GLU A 126 -13.13 12.18 12.74
C GLU A 126 -13.23 12.20 14.27
N GLU A 127 -14.41 11.96 14.83
CA GLU A 127 -14.63 11.89 16.29
C GLU A 127 -13.77 10.81 16.98
N ARG A 128 -13.40 9.75 16.24
CA ARG A 128 -12.54 8.66 16.71
C ARG A 128 -11.06 8.81 16.33
N GLY A 129 -10.67 9.93 15.71
CA GLY A 129 -9.28 10.25 15.41
C GLY A 129 -8.71 9.52 14.19
N ALA A 130 -9.32 9.67 13.01
CA ALA A 130 -8.78 9.15 11.74
C ALA A 130 -7.35 9.63 11.47
N GLY A 131 -7.08 10.93 11.63
CA GLY A 131 -5.74 11.49 11.46
C GLY A 131 -4.72 10.92 12.44
N GLU A 132 -5.12 10.72 13.70
CA GLU A 132 -4.26 10.09 14.73
C GLU A 132 -3.95 8.64 14.37
N ALA A 133 -4.96 7.85 14.01
CA ALA A 133 -4.78 6.43 13.72
C ALA A 133 -3.84 6.20 12.53
N ILE A 134 -3.96 7.04 11.48
CA ILE A 134 -3.05 7.03 10.32
C ILE A 134 -1.64 7.45 10.77
N ALA A 135 -1.50 8.61 11.42
CA ALA A 135 -0.19 9.12 11.85
C ALA A 135 0.54 8.14 12.78
N ARG A 136 -0.19 7.50 13.69
CA ARG A 136 0.34 6.48 14.59
C ARG A 136 0.84 5.26 13.83
N ASN A 137 0.14 4.81 12.81
CA ASN A 137 0.62 3.74 11.93
C ASN A 137 1.93 4.13 11.25
N LEU A 138 2.00 5.31 10.64
CA LEU A 138 3.24 5.77 9.97
C LEU A 138 4.44 5.80 10.93
N TYR A 139 4.22 6.35 12.13
CA TYR A 139 5.24 6.43 13.16
C TYR A 139 5.71 5.04 13.60
N GLU A 140 4.78 4.13 13.94
CA GLU A 140 5.12 2.81 14.46
C GLU A 140 5.75 1.91 13.40
N LEU A 141 5.20 1.88 12.18
CA LEU A 141 5.72 1.05 11.08
C LEU A 141 7.13 1.46 10.68
N SER A 142 7.51 2.73 10.85
CA SER A 142 8.88 3.17 10.61
C SER A 142 9.92 2.48 11.51
N ALA A 143 9.50 2.00 12.69
CA ALA A 143 10.37 1.41 13.71
C ALA A 143 10.16 -0.09 13.94
N VAL A 144 9.23 -0.74 13.21
CA VAL A 144 8.94 -2.17 13.36
C VAL A 144 10.14 -3.04 12.93
N ARG A 145 10.59 -3.93 13.81
CA ARG A 145 11.81 -4.75 13.64
C ARG A 145 11.60 -6.07 12.87
N THR A 146 10.47 -6.22 12.17
CA THR A 146 10.21 -7.35 11.27
C THR A 146 10.04 -6.87 9.84
N PRO A 147 10.36 -7.69 8.81
CA PRO A 147 10.18 -7.31 7.42
C PRO A 147 8.71 -7.06 7.05
N ILE A 148 8.46 -6.02 6.26
CA ILE A 148 7.15 -5.64 5.74
C ILE A 148 7.24 -5.47 4.23
N ILE A 149 6.35 -6.14 3.50
CA ILE A 149 6.12 -5.88 2.06
C ILE A 149 4.67 -5.43 1.87
N THR A 150 4.49 -4.30 1.20
CA THR A 150 3.17 -3.80 0.79
C THR A 150 3.00 -3.96 -0.71
N VAL A 151 1.85 -4.46 -1.14
CA VAL A 151 1.48 -4.59 -2.55
C VAL A 151 0.22 -3.78 -2.81
N MET A 152 0.33 -2.76 -3.66
CA MET A 152 -0.84 -2.03 -4.17
C MET A 152 -1.50 -2.89 -5.24
N ILE A 153 -2.65 -3.46 -4.90
CA ILE A 153 -3.40 -4.39 -5.77
C ILE A 153 -4.54 -3.69 -6.54
N GLY A 154 -4.93 -2.50 -6.09
CA GLY A 154 -5.93 -1.67 -6.76
C GLY A 154 -5.64 -0.18 -6.58
N GLU A 155 -6.52 0.51 -5.86
CA GLU A 155 -6.37 1.95 -5.61
C GLU A 155 -5.48 2.20 -4.38
N GLY A 156 -4.52 3.09 -4.50
CA GLY A 156 -3.67 3.59 -3.41
C GLY A 156 -4.07 5.02 -3.07
N GLY A 157 -5.14 5.18 -2.29
CA GLY A 157 -5.68 6.50 -1.94
C GLY A 157 -4.98 7.16 -0.76
N SER A 158 -4.14 8.16 -1.04
CA SER A 158 -3.65 9.16 -0.09
C SER A 158 -3.07 8.58 1.22
N GLY A 159 -3.27 9.28 2.34
CA GLY A 159 -2.88 8.86 3.68
C GLY A 159 -3.50 7.52 4.10
N GLY A 160 -4.66 7.18 3.53
CA GLY A 160 -5.35 5.95 3.88
C GLY A 160 -4.65 4.69 3.37
N ALA A 161 -4.07 4.75 2.17
CA ALA A 161 -3.15 3.73 1.65
C ALA A 161 -1.78 3.81 2.34
N LEU A 162 -1.27 5.02 2.55
CA LEU A 162 0.05 5.25 3.16
C LEU A 162 0.17 4.64 4.57
N ALA A 163 -0.92 4.60 5.32
CA ALA A 163 -0.98 3.98 6.65
C ALA A 163 -0.49 2.52 6.67
N LEU A 164 -0.59 1.78 5.56
CA LEU A 164 -0.07 0.41 5.42
C LEU A 164 1.07 0.31 4.39
N ALA A 165 1.61 1.42 3.90
CA ALA A 165 2.64 1.44 2.87
C ALA A 165 4.01 1.93 3.38
N VAL A 166 4.15 2.09 4.70
CA VAL A 166 5.45 2.24 5.37
C VAL A 166 6.08 0.86 5.54
N ALA A 167 6.86 0.43 4.55
CA ALA A 167 7.33 -0.93 4.38
C ALA A 167 8.73 -0.98 3.77
N ASP A 168 9.44 -2.10 3.97
CA ASP A 168 10.77 -2.32 3.40
C ASP A 168 10.70 -2.40 1.88
N ARG A 169 9.63 -2.99 1.36
CA ARG A 169 9.29 -2.99 -0.07
C ARG A 169 7.84 -2.59 -0.28
N VAL A 170 7.61 -1.75 -1.27
CA VAL A 170 6.31 -1.39 -1.82
C VAL A 170 6.33 -1.83 -3.27
N TRP A 171 5.39 -2.69 -3.63
CA TRP A 171 5.18 -3.21 -4.97
C TRP A 171 3.83 -2.71 -5.49
N MET A 172 3.67 -2.67 -6.81
CA MET A 172 2.40 -2.25 -7.44
C MET A 172 2.05 -3.14 -8.61
N LEU A 173 0.77 -3.48 -8.75
CA LEU A 173 0.27 -4.08 -9.99
C LEU A 173 0.25 -3.06 -11.12
N SER A 174 0.36 -3.52 -12.36
CA SER A 174 0.56 -2.62 -13.51
C SER A 174 -0.60 -1.65 -13.79
N ASN A 175 -1.84 -1.98 -13.40
CA ASN A 175 -2.97 -1.05 -13.52
C ASN A 175 -3.33 -0.37 -12.20
N ALA A 176 -2.76 -0.79 -11.07
CA ALA A 176 -2.93 -0.12 -9.79
C ALA A 176 -2.38 1.31 -9.86
N TYR A 177 -2.93 2.20 -9.03
CA TYR A 177 -2.39 3.55 -8.87
C TYR A 177 -2.08 3.85 -7.41
N TYR A 178 -1.20 4.82 -7.17
CA TYR A 178 -0.94 5.33 -5.84
C TYR A 178 -0.76 6.84 -5.92
N SER A 179 -1.61 7.60 -5.23
CA SER A 179 -1.69 9.06 -5.38
C SER A 179 -2.02 9.75 -4.06
N VAL A 180 -1.54 10.98 -3.90
CA VAL A 180 -1.87 11.86 -2.75
C VAL A 180 -3.34 12.28 -2.74
N ILE A 181 -3.99 12.31 -3.91
CA ILE A 181 -5.37 12.74 -4.11
C ILE A 181 -6.00 11.97 -5.27
N SER A 182 -7.31 11.72 -5.24
CA SER A 182 -7.98 11.12 -6.39
C SER A 182 -7.97 12.09 -7.59
N PRO A 183 -7.91 11.59 -8.83
CA PRO A 183 -7.98 12.44 -10.01
C PRO A 183 -9.23 13.32 -10.05
N GLU A 184 -10.37 12.81 -9.58
CA GLU A 184 -11.65 13.55 -9.54
C GLU A 184 -11.58 14.72 -8.56
N SER A 185 -10.97 14.51 -7.39
CA SER A 185 -10.80 15.56 -6.39
C SER A 185 -9.76 16.59 -6.85
N CYS A 186 -8.67 16.14 -7.46
CA CYS A 186 -7.67 17.01 -8.08
C CYS A 186 -8.31 17.92 -9.15
N ALA A 187 -9.10 17.34 -10.05
CA ALA A 187 -9.78 18.09 -11.10
C ALA A 187 -10.81 19.09 -10.55
N SER A 188 -11.56 18.69 -9.51
CA SER A 188 -12.52 19.58 -8.85
C SER A 188 -11.84 20.78 -8.18
N ILE A 189 -10.63 20.62 -7.66
CA ILE A 189 -9.89 21.70 -6.99
C ILE A 189 -9.15 22.59 -8.00
N LEU A 190 -8.33 22.01 -8.87
CA LEU A 190 -7.44 22.76 -9.76
C LEU A 190 -8.17 23.28 -11.01
N PHE A 191 -9.09 22.49 -11.54
CA PHE A 191 -9.82 22.84 -12.77
C PHE A 191 -11.24 23.32 -12.53
N LYS A 192 -11.75 23.20 -11.29
CA LYS A 192 -13.15 23.49 -10.93
C LYS A 192 -14.15 22.67 -11.76
N ASP A 193 -13.72 21.53 -12.29
CA ASP A 193 -14.53 20.63 -13.11
C ASP A 193 -14.10 19.17 -12.89
N PRO A 194 -14.92 18.34 -12.21
CA PRO A 194 -14.60 16.92 -11.99
C PRO A 194 -14.53 16.11 -13.29
N LYS A 195 -15.16 16.57 -14.39
CA LYS A 195 -15.10 15.85 -15.68
C LYS A 195 -13.71 15.88 -16.30
N ARG A 196 -12.83 16.76 -15.83
CA ARG A 196 -11.41 16.83 -16.20
C ARG A 196 -10.53 15.87 -15.40
N ALA A 197 -11.10 14.88 -14.73
CA ALA A 197 -10.36 13.81 -14.06
C ALA A 197 -9.36 13.07 -14.97
N PRO A 198 -9.65 12.77 -16.26
CA PRO A 198 -8.65 12.19 -17.16
C PRO A 198 -7.42 13.06 -17.34
N GLU A 199 -7.62 14.37 -17.52
CA GLU A 199 -6.52 15.34 -17.63
C GLU A 199 -5.75 15.46 -16.32
N ALA A 200 -6.43 15.53 -15.18
CA ALA A 200 -5.79 15.57 -13.87
C ALA A 200 -4.93 14.32 -13.60
N ALA A 201 -5.40 13.14 -14.02
CA ALA A 201 -4.69 11.88 -13.82
C ALA A 201 -3.32 11.86 -14.52
N GLU A 202 -3.22 12.42 -15.72
CA GLU A 202 -1.97 12.51 -16.48
C GLU A 202 -0.91 13.39 -15.78
N HIS A 203 -1.34 14.37 -14.97
CA HIS A 203 -0.43 15.25 -14.23
C HIS A 203 -0.01 14.73 -12.86
N LEU A 204 -0.65 13.69 -12.34
CA LEU A 204 -0.42 13.19 -10.98
C LEU A 204 0.74 12.18 -10.88
N HIS A 205 1.23 11.65 -12.00
CA HIS A 205 2.29 10.62 -12.03
C HIS A 205 2.02 9.45 -11.08
N LEU A 206 0.80 8.94 -11.12
CA LEU A 206 0.24 7.97 -10.16
C LEU A 206 0.38 6.50 -10.59
N THR A 207 0.89 6.22 -11.79
CA THR A 207 0.95 4.84 -12.31
C THR A 207 2.13 4.06 -11.75
N ALA A 208 2.07 2.73 -11.81
CA ALA A 208 3.17 1.88 -11.39
C ALA A 208 4.48 2.14 -12.18
N ASN A 209 4.42 2.63 -13.42
CA ASN A 209 5.62 3.02 -14.18
C ASN A 209 6.22 4.30 -13.60
N ASP A 210 5.40 5.34 -13.45
CA ASP A 210 5.82 6.63 -12.90
C ASP A 210 6.51 6.45 -11.55
N LEU A 211 5.89 5.66 -10.66
CA LEU A 211 6.36 5.51 -9.28
C LEU A 211 7.60 4.63 -9.13
N VAL A 212 7.85 3.74 -10.10
CA VAL A 212 9.13 3.03 -10.22
C VAL A 212 10.22 3.97 -10.71
N GLU A 213 9.95 4.80 -11.73
CA GLU A 213 10.90 5.78 -12.26
C GLU A 213 11.25 6.88 -11.23
N LEU A 214 10.27 7.27 -10.41
CA LEU A 214 10.46 8.19 -9.29
C LEU A 214 11.16 7.55 -8.08
N GLY A 215 11.34 6.22 -8.07
CA GLY A 215 11.96 5.49 -6.96
C GLY A 215 11.13 5.42 -5.68
N ILE A 216 9.81 5.60 -5.78
CA ILE A 216 8.85 5.49 -4.67
C ILE A 216 8.47 4.03 -4.43
N VAL A 217 8.45 3.23 -5.50
CA VAL A 217 8.07 1.81 -5.50
C VAL A 217 9.19 0.97 -6.08
N GLU A 218 9.51 -0.15 -5.44
CA GLU A 218 10.64 -1.00 -5.85
C GLU A 218 10.33 -1.91 -7.03
N LYS A 219 9.05 -2.25 -7.23
CA LYS A 219 8.67 -3.26 -8.22
C LYS A 219 7.28 -3.04 -8.78
N LYS A 220 7.19 -3.02 -10.11
CA LYS A 220 5.94 -3.23 -10.86
C LYS A 220 5.74 -4.72 -11.11
N ILE A 221 4.50 -5.18 -10.94
CA ILE A 221 4.08 -6.56 -11.19
C ILE A 221 3.06 -6.54 -12.33
N ALA A 222 3.32 -7.34 -13.37
CA ALA A 222 2.39 -7.48 -14.47
C ALA A 222 1.09 -8.14 -13.99
N GLU A 223 -0.02 -7.48 -14.31
CA GLU A 223 -1.35 -7.92 -13.92
C GLU A 223 -1.91 -8.96 -14.89
N PRO A 224 -2.63 -10.00 -14.42
CA PRO A 224 -3.29 -10.96 -15.29
C PRO A 224 -4.64 -10.43 -15.76
N ASP A 225 -5.29 -11.15 -16.67
CA ASP A 225 -6.74 -11.06 -16.78
C ASP A 225 -7.36 -11.79 -15.58
N PHE A 226 -7.93 -11.05 -14.63
CA PHE A 226 -8.56 -11.63 -13.44
C PHE A 226 -9.84 -12.42 -13.75
N ALA A 227 -10.43 -12.23 -14.94
CA ALA A 227 -11.59 -13.01 -15.38
C ALA A 227 -11.20 -14.41 -15.86
N ASP A 228 -9.95 -14.61 -16.28
CA ASP A 228 -9.40 -15.91 -16.65
C ASP A 228 -8.88 -16.62 -15.39
N ALA A 229 -9.52 -17.73 -15.03
CA ALA A 229 -9.20 -18.48 -13.83
C ALA A 229 -7.78 -19.06 -13.82
N ASP A 230 -7.27 -19.51 -14.97
CA ASP A 230 -5.93 -20.09 -15.09
C ASP A 230 -4.87 -18.99 -15.06
N ALA A 231 -5.11 -17.87 -15.73
CA ALA A 231 -4.25 -16.70 -15.67
C ALA A 231 -4.17 -16.15 -14.24
N ARG A 232 -5.32 -16.06 -13.54
CA ARG A 232 -5.40 -15.64 -12.14
C ARG A 232 -4.63 -16.58 -11.23
N ARG A 233 -4.85 -17.89 -11.30
CA ARG A 233 -4.11 -18.89 -10.50
C ARG A 233 -2.60 -18.78 -10.72
N SER A 234 -2.16 -18.80 -11.98
CA SER A 234 -0.74 -18.70 -12.33
C SER A 234 -0.11 -17.41 -11.81
N PHE A 235 -0.85 -16.31 -11.84
CA PHE A 235 -0.40 -15.04 -11.28
C PHE A 235 -0.27 -15.09 -9.76
N MET A 236 -1.26 -15.63 -9.04
CA MET A 236 -1.21 -15.78 -7.58
C MET A 236 0.00 -16.62 -7.16
N GLU A 237 0.24 -17.78 -7.79
CA GLU A 237 1.41 -18.61 -7.52
C GLU A 237 2.74 -17.84 -7.73
N LYS A 238 2.87 -17.10 -8.85
CA LYS A 238 4.07 -16.30 -9.14
C LYS A 238 4.27 -15.16 -8.14
N LEU A 239 3.18 -14.55 -7.69
CA LEU A 239 3.19 -13.52 -6.66
C LEU A 239 3.65 -14.11 -5.31
N GLY A 240 3.09 -15.25 -4.89
CA GLY A 240 3.50 -15.98 -3.70
C GLY A 240 4.99 -16.33 -3.69
N HIS A 241 5.50 -16.91 -4.79
CA HIS A 241 6.93 -17.20 -4.93
C HIS A 241 7.80 -15.93 -4.86
N SER A 242 7.33 -14.83 -5.45
CA SER A 242 8.04 -13.56 -5.40
C SER A 242 8.10 -13.00 -3.98
N LEU A 243 6.97 -12.99 -3.27
CA LEU A 243 6.86 -12.55 -1.88
C LEU A 243 7.75 -13.40 -0.98
N HIS A 244 7.71 -14.72 -1.13
CA HIS A 244 8.50 -15.65 -0.32
C HIS A 244 10.00 -15.40 -0.48
N ARG A 245 10.46 -15.26 -1.73
CA ARG A 245 11.87 -14.98 -2.03
C ARG A 245 12.33 -13.65 -1.43
N GLU A 246 11.53 -12.59 -1.57
CA GLU A 246 11.88 -11.26 -1.06
C GLU A 246 11.89 -11.25 0.48
N LEU A 247 10.86 -11.81 1.12
CA LEU A 247 10.82 -11.93 2.57
C LEU A 247 11.97 -12.77 3.11
N LYS A 248 12.32 -13.87 2.45
CA LYS A 248 13.49 -14.68 2.82
C LYS A 248 14.80 -13.91 2.71
N ALA A 249 14.92 -12.98 1.76
CA ALA A 249 16.08 -12.10 1.65
C ALA A 249 16.10 -11.04 2.75
N LEU A 250 14.97 -10.37 3.00
CA LEU A 250 14.84 -9.35 4.06
C LEU A 250 15.04 -9.93 5.45
N SER A 251 14.53 -11.13 5.72
CA SER A 251 14.70 -11.83 7.01
C SER A 251 16.13 -12.29 7.29
N ARG A 252 17.07 -12.14 6.34
CA ARG A 252 18.51 -12.37 6.58
C ARG A 252 19.23 -11.13 7.09
N LEU A 253 18.62 -9.95 6.97
CA LEU A 253 19.15 -8.73 7.55
C LEU A 253 18.94 -8.77 9.05
N ASP A 254 19.90 -8.28 9.82
CA ASP A 254 19.64 -7.95 11.21
C ASP A 254 18.65 -6.78 11.31
N ALA A 255 17.97 -6.68 12.44
CA ALA A 255 16.91 -5.70 12.62
C ALA A 255 17.40 -4.25 12.53
N ASP A 256 18.63 -3.94 12.91
CA ASP A 256 19.15 -2.57 12.84
C ASP A 256 19.46 -2.20 11.39
N ARG A 257 20.01 -3.14 10.61
CA ARG A 257 20.19 -2.96 9.17
C ARG A 257 18.86 -2.82 8.43
N LEU A 258 17.86 -3.64 8.77
CA LEU A 258 16.52 -3.55 8.19
C LEU A 258 15.91 -2.15 8.42
N LEU A 259 15.96 -1.64 9.65
CA LEU A 259 15.46 -0.32 9.99
C LEU A 259 16.25 0.82 9.32
N ALA A 260 17.57 0.68 9.22
CA ALA A 260 18.41 1.66 8.53
C ALA A 260 18.06 1.72 7.03
N GLU A 261 17.88 0.58 6.37
CA GLU A 261 17.46 0.53 4.96
C GLU A 261 16.06 1.12 4.74
N ARG A 262 15.11 0.80 5.63
CA ARG A 262 13.77 1.40 5.59
C ARG A 262 13.82 2.91 5.78
N THR A 263 14.60 3.38 6.75
CA THR A 263 14.75 4.83 7.02
C THR A 263 15.34 5.55 5.81
N GLU A 264 16.41 5.01 5.24
CA GLU A 264 17.07 5.60 4.06
C GLU A 264 16.13 5.63 2.85
N LYS A 265 15.35 4.55 2.64
CA LYS A 265 14.32 4.49 1.59
C LYS A 265 13.38 5.68 1.64
N TYR A 266 12.85 6.04 2.81
CA TYR A 266 11.91 7.16 2.93
C TYR A 266 12.61 8.52 2.99
N ARG A 267 13.82 8.61 3.53
CA ARG A 267 14.58 9.87 3.65
C ARG A 267 14.99 10.47 2.30
N LYS A 268 15.23 9.63 1.28
CA LYS A 268 15.57 10.08 -0.08
C LYS A 268 14.35 10.47 -0.94
N ILE A 269 13.12 10.26 -0.45
CA ILE A 269 11.91 10.63 -1.19
C ILE A 269 11.69 12.14 -1.06
N GLY A 270 11.60 12.81 -2.20
CA GLY A 270 11.52 14.26 -2.31
C GLY A 270 12.76 14.82 -3.01
N ARG A 271 12.54 15.66 -4.02
CA ARG A 271 13.61 16.38 -4.72
C ARG A 271 13.52 17.84 -4.33
N TYR A 272 14.60 18.37 -3.76
CA TYR A 272 14.70 19.76 -3.37
C TYR A 272 16.07 20.26 -3.82
N ASP A 273 16.15 21.40 -4.50
CA ASP A 273 17.41 21.95 -5.02
C ASP A 273 18.49 22.11 -3.92
N ALA A 274 18.08 22.34 -2.67
CA ALA A 274 18.98 22.43 -1.51
C ALA A 274 19.60 21.09 -1.08
N TYR A 275 19.09 19.95 -1.55
CA TYR A 275 19.54 18.60 -1.19
C TYR A 275 19.93 17.74 -2.42
N SER A 276 19.60 18.18 -3.63
CA SER A 276 19.99 17.55 -4.89
C SER A 276 21.17 18.28 -5.52
N VAL A 277 22.31 18.32 -4.83
CA VAL A 277 23.58 18.62 -5.51
C VAL A 277 24.04 17.34 -6.20
N ALA A 278 24.08 17.42 -7.53
CA ALA A 278 24.47 16.36 -8.44
C ALA A 278 25.83 15.75 -8.10
N GLY A 279 25.97 14.45 -8.40
CA GLY A 279 27.14 13.64 -8.08
C GLY A 279 28.47 14.34 -8.35
N THR A 280 29.22 14.58 -7.29
CA THR A 280 30.69 14.59 -7.22
C THR A 280 31.07 14.70 -5.74
N GLY A 281 31.53 13.60 -5.12
CA GLY A 281 32.31 13.62 -3.88
C GLY A 281 31.59 14.01 -2.59
N THR A 282 31.61 13.09 -1.62
CA THR A 282 31.33 13.27 -0.17
C THR A 282 29.93 13.77 0.20
N ALA A 283 29.15 12.90 0.85
CA ALA A 283 27.93 13.29 1.54
C ALA A 283 28.22 14.41 2.56
N PRO A 284 27.44 15.51 2.58
CA PRO A 284 27.62 16.55 3.59
C PRO A 284 27.26 15.99 4.97
N ALA A 285 28.07 16.33 5.98
CA ALA A 285 27.84 15.94 7.36
C ALA A 285 26.49 16.48 7.87
N PRO A 286 25.78 15.75 8.77
CA PRO A 286 24.47 16.17 9.24
C PRO A 286 24.57 17.51 10.00
N HIS A 287 23.93 18.54 9.44
CA HIS A 287 23.79 19.84 10.10
C HIS A 287 22.91 19.69 11.35
N THR A 288 23.52 19.88 12.52
CA THR A 288 22.85 19.96 13.82
C THR A 288 22.22 21.35 14.00
N HIS A 289 21.14 21.64 13.27
CA HIS A 289 20.31 22.78 13.63
C HIS A 289 19.41 22.39 14.82
N ARG A 290 19.84 22.79 16.02
CA ARG A 290 19.02 22.84 17.23
C ARG A 290 17.81 23.74 16.96
N TRP A 291 16.66 23.14 16.72
CA TRP A 291 15.37 23.80 16.89
C TRP A 291 15.17 24.02 18.40
N PHE A 292 14.74 25.23 18.78
CA PHE A 292 14.67 25.78 20.14
C PHE A 292 15.91 26.57 20.61
N SER A 293 16.05 27.80 20.11
CA SER A 293 16.51 28.90 20.96
C SER A 293 15.29 29.73 21.36
N HIS A 294 14.87 29.60 22.63
CA HIS A 294 13.95 30.56 23.24
C HIS A 294 14.69 31.90 23.37
N GLY A 295 14.19 32.93 22.70
CA GLY A 295 14.56 34.33 22.93
C GLY A 295 13.60 34.94 23.94
N LYS A 296 14.18 35.66 24.90
CA LYS A 296 13.55 36.35 26.04
C LYS A 296 12.47 37.34 25.65
#